data_AF-A0A544ZJ36-F1
#
_entry.id   AF-A0A544ZJ36-F1
#
_cell.length_a   1.000
_cell.length_b   1.000
_cell.length_c   1.000
_cell.angle_alpha   90.00
_cell.angle_beta   90.00
_cell.angle_gamma   90.00
#
_symmetry.space_group_name_H-M   'P 1'
#
loop_
_entity.id
_entity.type
_entity.pdbx_description
1 polymer ?
#
loop_
_entity_poly.entity_id
_entity_poly.type
_entity_poly.pdbx_seq_one_letter_code
_entity_poly.pdbx_strand_id
1 'polypeptide(L)'
;MTDSRDYKERCSECNELIEPPKSIYAVKDCDSCHRKIFRAPSADGLTVMEGETIVVPAGAIQISLDRRISTGKLTREGVSWLVRKFFLDTVAHTESDLERSLDDYQKTAEGVLENSAMFSSLDLDTEEGLNAVLEQVDGRHDLQEYWAWAVYVLAGALKEDLTSAEPMKAAWLMSRLEVARCILMYTQHLEPLVWQGYSSPGLEAMKAVVKIWDEQQNNSSEEFWQSTLTNNFALLSQILHAPLILHQDKAYLGGKNLSNHHGKYADFLLKNSVVGTAVIVEIKTPIAKLLGKQYRDNVFGPSMELAGAVAQILHYRSTLSRHYIIHKSDDAEWESADPPCIVIAGNAAIELDSSAKRDSFELYRRSLSGVEIVTFDELFGKFRQLIEAVSNISP
;
A
#
# COMPACT_ATOMS: atom_id res chain seq x y z
N MET A 1 -1.28 12.46 -8.33
CA MET A 1 -0.98 13.49 -9.35
C MET A 1 -2.17 13.52 -10.27
N THR A 2 -2.99 14.55 -10.18
CA THR A 2 -4.15 14.73 -11.07
C THR A 2 -3.64 15.28 -12.41
N ASP A 3 -3.94 14.53 -13.47
CA ASP A 3 -3.56 14.82 -14.84
C ASP A 3 -4.12 16.19 -15.28
N SER A 4 -3.27 17.06 -15.82
CA SER A 4 -3.58 18.46 -16.17
C SER A 4 -4.35 18.62 -17.48
N ARG A 5 -4.91 17.53 -18.02
CA ARG A 5 -5.40 17.45 -19.41
C ARG A 5 -6.91 17.53 -19.59
N ASP A 6 -7.69 17.74 -18.54
CA ASP A 6 -9.16 17.59 -18.60
C ASP A 6 -9.96 18.88 -18.33
N TYR A 7 -9.40 20.05 -18.68
CA TYR A 7 -10.13 21.32 -18.62
C TYR A 7 -10.43 21.81 -20.05
N LYS A 8 -11.64 21.52 -20.55
CA LYS A 8 -11.93 21.61 -21.99
C LYS A 8 -12.41 22.97 -22.52
N GLU A 9 -12.67 23.99 -21.70
CA GLU A 9 -13.01 25.33 -22.21
C GLU A 9 -12.33 26.47 -21.44
N ARG A 10 -11.49 27.25 -22.16
CA ARG A 10 -10.87 28.49 -21.70
C ARG A 10 -11.44 29.68 -22.48
N CYS A 11 -11.61 30.81 -21.80
CA CYS A 11 -12.07 32.05 -22.44
C CYS A 11 -11.05 32.53 -23.49
N SER A 12 -11.50 32.90 -24.68
CA SER A 12 -10.64 33.48 -25.72
C SER A 12 -10.06 34.85 -25.38
N GLU A 13 -10.67 35.58 -24.44
CA GLU A 13 -10.27 36.96 -24.08
C GLU A 13 -9.32 37.00 -22.88
N CYS A 14 -9.64 36.29 -21.79
CA CYS A 14 -8.81 36.28 -20.57
C CYS A 14 -7.98 35.01 -20.39
N ASN A 15 -8.15 34.01 -21.26
CA ASN A 15 -7.46 32.70 -21.19
C ASN A 15 -7.68 31.91 -19.88
N GLU A 16 -8.67 32.29 -19.08
CA GLU A 16 -9.05 31.60 -17.85
C GLU A 16 -10.11 30.51 -18.10
N LEU A 17 -10.25 29.56 -17.17
CA LEU A 17 -11.31 28.55 -17.25
C LEU A 17 -12.67 29.23 -17.08
N ILE A 18 -13.62 28.86 -17.92
CA ILE A 18 -15.00 29.37 -17.89
C ILE A 18 -16.02 28.33 -17.46
N GLU A 19 -15.55 27.12 -17.17
CA GLU A 19 -16.33 26.06 -16.53
C GLU A 19 -15.70 25.66 -15.19
N PRO A 20 -16.53 25.33 -14.18
CA PRO A 20 -16.03 24.91 -12.87
C PRO A 20 -15.31 23.56 -12.95
N PRO A 21 -14.06 23.45 -12.46
CA PRO A 21 -13.34 22.20 -12.42
C PRO A 21 -13.91 21.24 -11.35
N LYS A 22 -13.61 19.95 -11.49
CA LYS A 22 -14.01 18.92 -10.51
C LYS A 22 -13.21 18.96 -9.20
N SER A 23 -12.06 19.63 -9.21
CA SER A 23 -11.18 19.85 -8.04
C SER A 23 -11.58 21.12 -7.28
N ILE A 24 -10.97 21.38 -6.12
CA ILE A 24 -11.14 22.66 -5.39
C ILE A 24 -10.74 23.82 -6.31
N TYR A 25 -11.51 24.91 -6.34
CA TYR A 25 -11.17 26.08 -7.16
C TYR A 25 -11.51 27.40 -6.50
N ALA A 26 -10.90 28.47 -6.98
CA ALA A 26 -11.31 29.84 -6.71
C ALA A 26 -12.18 30.35 -7.87
N VAL A 27 -13.21 31.13 -7.58
CA VAL A 27 -14.09 31.76 -8.59
C VAL A 27 -14.21 33.26 -8.34
N LYS A 28 -14.20 34.03 -9.43
CA LYS A 28 -14.54 35.45 -9.45
C LYS A 28 -15.13 35.85 -10.80
N ASP A 29 -15.71 37.04 -10.87
CA ASP A 29 -16.03 37.68 -12.14
C ASP A 29 -14.76 38.26 -12.76
N CYS A 30 -14.58 38.05 -14.06
CA CYS A 30 -13.41 38.55 -14.79
C CYS A 30 -13.54 40.05 -15.07
N ASP A 31 -12.50 40.81 -14.76
CA ASP A 31 -12.46 42.26 -15.01
C ASP A 31 -12.50 42.61 -16.51
N SER A 32 -12.02 41.70 -17.38
CA SER A 32 -11.93 41.93 -18.84
C SER A 32 -13.16 41.46 -19.61
N CYS A 33 -13.66 40.24 -19.34
CA CYS A 33 -14.74 39.63 -20.12
C CYS A 33 -16.08 39.54 -19.36
N HIS A 34 -16.11 39.98 -18.10
CA HIS A 34 -17.28 39.97 -17.20
C HIS A 34 -17.98 38.62 -17.02
N ARG A 35 -17.31 37.51 -17.41
CA ARG A 35 -17.77 36.14 -17.14
C ARG A 35 -17.15 35.63 -15.84
N LYS A 36 -17.81 34.65 -15.23
CA LYS A 36 -17.20 33.88 -14.14
C LYS A 36 -15.99 33.12 -14.66
N ILE A 37 -14.88 33.27 -13.96
CA ILE A 37 -13.64 32.58 -14.23
C ILE A 37 -13.27 31.71 -13.05
N PHE A 38 -12.73 30.53 -13.35
CA PHE A 38 -12.43 29.48 -12.39
C PHE A 38 -10.94 29.20 -12.39
N ARG A 39 -10.35 29.12 -11.20
CA ARG A 39 -8.93 28.85 -11.04
C ARG A 39 -8.71 27.62 -10.19
N ALA A 40 -8.23 26.57 -10.85
CA ALA A 40 -7.83 25.33 -10.21
C ALA A 40 -6.50 25.49 -9.45
N PRO A 41 -6.15 24.58 -8.54
CA PRO A 41 -4.90 24.61 -7.80
C PRO A 41 -3.73 24.34 -8.75
N SER A 42 -2.62 25.04 -8.53
CA SER A 42 -1.33 24.76 -9.18
C SER A 42 -0.58 23.64 -8.45
N ALA A 43 0.64 23.31 -8.90
CA ALA A 43 1.52 22.38 -8.20
C ALA A 43 1.84 22.84 -6.77
N ASP A 44 1.87 24.15 -6.54
CA ASP A 44 2.13 24.79 -5.24
C ASP A 44 0.84 25.03 -4.43
N GLY A 45 -0.31 24.56 -4.94
CA GLY A 45 -1.63 24.73 -4.33
C GLY A 45 -2.44 25.89 -4.92
N LEU A 46 -3.47 26.30 -4.18
CA LEU A 46 -4.41 27.34 -4.57
C LEU A 46 -4.21 28.59 -3.71
N THR A 47 -3.63 29.64 -4.29
CA THR A 47 -3.46 30.94 -3.62
C THR A 47 -4.67 31.83 -3.88
N VAL A 48 -5.50 32.14 -2.89
CA VAL A 48 -6.73 32.95 -3.07
C VAL A 48 -6.38 34.43 -3.17
N MET A 49 -6.91 35.10 -4.20
CA MET A 49 -6.74 36.54 -4.41
C MET A 49 -7.94 37.33 -3.88
N GLU A 50 -7.73 38.63 -3.65
CA GLU A 50 -8.81 39.53 -3.22
C GLU A 50 -9.98 39.50 -4.21
N GLY A 51 -11.21 39.36 -3.69
CA GLY A 51 -12.43 39.24 -4.49
C GLY A 51 -12.74 37.82 -5.00
N GLU A 52 -11.88 36.82 -4.76
CA GLU A 52 -12.18 35.43 -5.10
C GLU A 52 -12.92 34.69 -3.98
N THR A 53 -13.82 33.78 -4.37
CA THR A 53 -14.48 32.83 -3.47
C THR A 53 -13.94 31.43 -3.70
N ILE A 54 -13.58 30.70 -2.64
CA ILE A 54 -13.20 29.29 -2.75
C ILE A 54 -14.44 28.42 -2.84
N VAL A 55 -14.44 27.46 -3.75
CA VAL A 55 -15.46 26.42 -3.87
C VAL A 55 -14.79 25.05 -3.77
N VAL A 56 -15.36 24.19 -2.92
CA VAL A 56 -15.01 22.78 -2.81
C VAL A 56 -16.18 21.99 -3.37
N PRO A 57 -16.11 21.49 -4.62
CA PRO A 57 -17.19 20.68 -5.19
C PRO A 57 -17.45 19.42 -4.37
N ALA A 58 -18.69 18.93 -4.41
CA ALA A 58 -19.03 17.64 -3.83
C ALA A 58 -18.14 16.53 -4.44
N GLY A 59 -17.45 15.77 -3.61
CA GLY A 59 -16.50 14.74 -4.04
C GLY A 59 -15.10 15.25 -4.45
N ALA A 60 -14.85 16.57 -4.43
CA ALA A 60 -13.52 17.12 -4.73
C ALA A 60 -12.47 16.73 -3.67
N ILE A 61 -12.93 16.44 -2.45
CA ILE A 61 -12.12 15.88 -1.37
C ILE A 61 -12.86 14.65 -0.85
N GLN A 62 -12.26 13.47 -1.01
CA GLN A 62 -12.66 12.29 -0.24
C GLN A 62 -11.66 12.11 0.89
N ILE A 63 -12.12 12.31 2.12
CA ILE A 63 -11.34 12.02 3.31
C ILE A 63 -11.79 10.64 3.79
N SER A 64 -10.85 9.69 3.80
CA SER A 64 -11.08 8.36 4.35
C SER A 64 -9.85 7.89 5.09
N LEU A 65 -10.04 7.03 6.09
CA LEU A 65 -8.94 6.30 6.68
C LEU A 65 -8.42 5.20 5.74
N ASP A 66 -9.24 4.74 4.79
CA ASP A 66 -8.80 3.87 3.69
C ASP A 66 -8.08 4.71 2.63
N ARG A 67 -6.76 4.47 2.48
CA ARG A 67 -5.93 5.17 1.50
C ARG A 67 -6.28 4.89 0.03
N ARG A 68 -7.05 3.83 -0.25
CA ARG A 68 -7.54 3.54 -1.60
C ARG A 68 -8.65 4.50 -2.03
N ILE A 69 -9.37 5.04 -1.04
CA ILE A 69 -10.52 5.93 -1.22
C ILE A 69 -10.11 7.38 -0.98
N SER A 70 -9.22 7.64 -0.01
CA SER A 70 -8.82 9.00 0.35
C SER A 70 -8.02 9.70 -0.76
N THR A 71 -8.44 10.90 -1.14
CA THR A 71 -7.72 11.76 -2.09
C THR A 71 -6.53 12.50 -1.45
N GLY A 72 -6.38 12.42 -0.11
CA GLY A 72 -5.34 13.10 0.65
C GLY A 72 -4.62 12.19 1.67
N LYS A 73 -3.47 12.66 2.17
CA LYS A 73 -2.74 12.02 3.29
C LYS A 73 -3.08 12.76 4.58
N LEU A 74 -3.55 12.03 5.59
CA LEU A 74 -3.77 12.57 6.92
C LEU A 74 -2.47 12.48 7.74
N THR A 75 -2.18 13.51 8.54
CA THR A 75 -1.18 13.42 9.61
C THR A 75 -1.72 12.55 10.75
N ARG A 76 -0.88 12.22 11.73
CA ARG A 76 -1.33 11.50 12.94
C ARG A 76 -2.47 12.24 13.64
N GLU A 77 -2.35 13.56 13.74
CA GLU A 77 -3.35 14.43 14.34
C GLU A 77 -4.62 14.47 13.47
N GLY A 78 -4.46 14.49 12.13
CA GLY A 78 -5.57 14.41 11.19
C GLY A 78 -6.36 13.10 11.28
N VAL A 79 -5.67 11.97 11.48
CA VAL A 79 -6.31 10.68 11.75
C VAL A 79 -7.07 10.73 13.08
N SER A 80 -6.45 11.23 14.15
CA SER A 80 -7.12 11.35 15.45
C SER A 80 -8.36 12.25 15.39
N TRP A 81 -8.26 13.37 14.67
CA TRP A 81 -9.38 14.26 14.41
C TRP A 81 -10.50 13.54 13.66
N LEU A 82 -10.20 12.83 12.58
CA LEU A 82 -11.21 12.13 11.78
C LEU A 82 -11.90 11.01 12.56
N VAL A 83 -11.15 10.22 13.34
CA VAL A 83 -11.74 9.19 14.20
C VAL A 83 -12.70 9.82 15.21
N ARG A 84 -12.33 10.93 15.86
CA ARG A 84 -13.24 11.66 16.76
C ARG A 84 -14.48 12.14 16.03
N LYS A 85 -14.35 12.56 14.77
CA LYS A 85 -15.47 13.02 13.95
C LYS A 85 -16.53 11.94 13.74
N PHE A 86 -16.14 10.69 13.48
CA PHE A 86 -17.10 9.58 13.38
C PHE A 86 -17.98 9.44 14.62
N PHE A 87 -17.41 9.60 15.82
CA PHE A 87 -18.17 9.41 17.06
C PHE A 87 -18.90 10.66 17.55
N LEU A 88 -18.37 11.86 17.30
CA LEU A 88 -18.83 13.11 17.93
C LEU A 88 -19.74 13.96 17.03
N ASP A 89 -19.55 13.97 15.71
CA ASP A 89 -20.31 14.89 14.85
C ASP A 89 -21.76 14.49 14.64
N THR A 90 -22.10 13.23 14.91
CA THR A 90 -23.47 12.74 14.79
C THR A 90 -24.26 12.87 16.09
N VAL A 91 -23.62 13.28 17.20
CA VAL A 91 -24.26 13.32 18.53
C VAL A 91 -24.97 14.65 18.74
N ALA A 92 -26.15 14.60 19.35
CA ALA A 92 -26.88 15.78 19.78
C ALA A 92 -26.01 16.63 20.72
N HIS A 93 -25.75 17.89 20.33
CA HIS A 93 -24.99 18.83 21.15
C HIS A 93 -25.87 19.59 22.15
N THR A 94 -27.17 19.65 21.88
CA THR A 94 -28.17 20.27 22.74
C THR A 94 -29.39 19.36 22.85
N GLU A 95 -30.20 19.54 23.89
CA GLU A 95 -31.47 18.82 24.06
C GLU A 95 -32.42 19.04 22.86
N SER A 96 -32.40 20.25 22.28
CA SER A 96 -33.21 20.60 21.10
C SER A 96 -32.79 19.88 19.82
N ASP A 97 -31.55 19.37 19.75
CA ASP A 97 -31.06 18.64 18.58
C ASP A 97 -31.36 17.14 18.66
N LEU A 98 -31.80 16.64 19.82
CA LEU A 98 -31.90 15.20 20.08
C LEU A 98 -32.79 14.50 19.07
N GLU A 99 -33.99 15.01 18.82
CA GLU A 99 -34.94 14.39 17.88
C GLU A 99 -34.35 14.31 16.46
N ARG A 100 -33.67 15.37 16.02
CA ARG A 100 -32.98 15.39 14.73
C ARG A 100 -31.84 14.38 14.67
N SER A 101 -31.05 14.25 15.74
CA SER A 101 -29.98 13.26 15.80
C SER A 101 -30.52 11.83 15.76
N LEU A 102 -31.66 11.56 16.40
CA LEU A 102 -32.32 10.25 16.31
C LEU A 102 -32.75 9.94 14.88
N ASP A 103 -33.29 10.91 14.14
CA ASP A 103 -33.62 10.75 12.73
C ASP A 103 -32.38 10.46 11.87
N ASP A 104 -31.27 11.17 12.11
CA ASP A 104 -30.00 10.94 11.40
C ASP A 104 -29.41 9.55 11.72
N TYR A 105 -29.59 9.06 12.95
CA TYR A 105 -29.20 7.71 13.34
C TYR A 105 -30.03 6.65 12.62
N GLN A 106 -31.35 6.81 12.59
CA GLN A 106 -32.24 5.88 11.88
C GLN A 106 -31.89 5.83 10.40
N LYS A 107 -31.69 6.99 9.76
CA LYS A 107 -31.32 7.06 8.34
C LYS A 107 -29.97 6.40 8.04
N THR A 108 -28.99 6.56 8.93
CA THR A 108 -27.68 5.90 8.78
C THR A 108 -27.82 4.38 8.88
N ALA A 109 -28.59 3.90 9.87
CA ALA A 109 -28.86 2.48 10.06
C ALA A 109 -29.65 1.88 8.89
N GLU A 110 -30.71 2.55 8.45
CA GLU A 110 -31.53 2.17 7.30
C GLU A 110 -30.67 1.99 6.05
N GLY A 111 -29.78 2.95 5.74
CA GLY A 111 -28.87 2.83 4.62
C GLY A 111 -27.93 1.62 4.71
N VAL A 112 -27.58 1.14 5.90
CA VAL A 112 -26.81 -0.12 6.05
C VAL A 112 -27.68 -1.33 5.76
N LEU A 113 -28.91 -1.35 6.27
CA LEU A 113 -29.85 -2.44 6.08
C LEU A 113 -30.27 -2.58 4.61
N GLU A 114 -30.62 -1.48 3.95
CA GLU A 114 -31.01 -1.44 2.53
C GLU A 114 -29.89 -1.93 1.59
N ASN A 115 -28.64 -1.59 1.91
CA ASN A 115 -27.49 -2.00 1.10
C ASN A 115 -26.99 -3.42 1.44
N SER A 116 -27.56 -4.09 2.43
CA SER A 116 -27.16 -5.46 2.79
C SER A 116 -27.77 -6.47 1.82
N ALA A 117 -26.92 -7.28 1.20
CA ALA A 117 -27.35 -8.38 0.34
C ALA A 117 -28.27 -9.39 1.07
N MET A 118 -28.16 -9.46 2.40
CA MET A 118 -28.99 -10.35 3.24
C MET A 118 -30.47 -10.00 3.20
N PHE A 119 -30.82 -8.73 3.00
CA PHE A 119 -32.20 -8.23 3.12
C PHE A 119 -32.79 -7.78 1.79
N SER A 120 -32.10 -8.07 0.66
CA SER A 120 -32.53 -7.66 -0.69
C SER A 120 -33.95 -8.12 -1.09
N SER A 121 -34.52 -9.12 -0.41
CA SER A 121 -35.88 -9.63 -0.63
C SER A 121 -36.90 -9.20 0.44
N LEU A 122 -36.51 -8.40 1.43
CA LEU A 122 -37.38 -7.95 2.52
C LEU A 122 -37.89 -6.53 2.24
N ASP A 123 -39.10 -6.25 2.72
CA ASP A 123 -39.69 -4.91 2.68
C ASP A 123 -39.47 -4.19 4.03
N LEU A 124 -38.42 -3.38 4.11
CA LEU A 124 -37.97 -2.74 5.35
C LEU A 124 -38.90 -1.62 5.84
N ASP A 125 -39.86 -1.18 5.03
CA ASP A 125 -40.88 -0.19 5.40
C ASP A 125 -42.02 -0.80 6.23
N THR A 126 -42.05 -2.13 6.39
CA THR A 126 -43.10 -2.85 7.10
C THR A 126 -42.62 -3.44 8.42
N GLU A 127 -43.52 -3.54 9.40
CA GLU A 127 -43.24 -4.21 10.68
C GLU A 127 -42.84 -5.69 10.47
N GLU A 128 -43.44 -6.34 9.47
CA GLU A 128 -43.13 -7.71 9.07
C GLU A 128 -41.70 -7.85 8.55
N GLY A 129 -41.25 -6.93 7.69
CA GLY A 129 -39.88 -6.92 7.19
C GLY A 129 -38.85 -6.60 8.27
N LEU A 130 -39.14 -5.65 9.17
CA LEU A 130 -38.25 -5.32 10.30
C LEU A 130 -38.12 -6.48 11.29
N ASN A 131 -39.20 -7.24 11.54
CA ASN A 131 -39.16 -8.45 12.35
C ASN A 131 -38.36 -9.57 11.65
N ALA A 132 -38.51 -9.71 10.33
CA ALA A 132 -37.73 -10.67 9.55
C ALA A 132 -36.22 -10.35 9.54
N VAL A 133 -35.84 -9.06 9.60
CA VAL A 133 -34.44 -8.66 9.81
C VAL A 133 -33.95 -9.17 11.17
N LEU A 134 -34.69 -8.91 12.25
CA LEU A 134 -34.32 -9.36 13.60
C LEU A 134 -34.09 -10.88 13.63
N GLU A 135 -35.01 -11.68 13.07
CA GLU A 135 -34.87 -13.14 13.04
C GLU A 135 -33.56 -13.61 12.38
N GLN A 136 -33.04 -12.86 11.41
CA GLN A 136 -31.80 -13.22 10.70
C GLN A 136 -30.52 -12.76 11.41
N VAL A 137 -30.61 -11.73 12.24
CA VAL A 137 -29.45 -11.11 12.91
C VAL A 137 -29.41 -11.37 14.41
N ASP A 138 -30.47 -11.91 15.02
CA ASP A 138 -30.56 -12.10 16.47
C ASP A 138 -29.38 -12.90 17.03
N GLY A 139 -28.79 -12.38 18.11
CA GLY A 139 -27.59 -12.93 18.75
C GLY A 139 -26.29 -12.85 17.92
N ARG A 140 -26.33 -12.38 16.67
CA ARG A 140 -25.16 -12.29 15.77
C ARG A 140 -24.48 -10.93 15.86
N HIS A 141 -23.87 -10.69 17.01
CA HIS A 141 -23.19 -9.42 17.32
C HIS A 141 -21.92 -9.18 16.48
N ASP A 142 -21.49 -10.16 15.69
CA ASP A 142 -20.42 -10.05 14.69
C ASP A 142 -20.86 -9.35 13.39
N LEU A 143 -22.16 -9.23 13.15
CA LEU A 143 -22.69 -8.55 11.98
C LEU A 143 -22.85 -7.04 12.17
N GLN A 144 -22.46 -6.24 11.16
CA GLN A 144 -22.83 -4.83 11.12
C GLN A 144 -24.35 -4.63 11.03
N GLU A 145 -25.06 -5.55 10.37
CA GLU A 145 -26.52 -5.52 10.19
C GLU A 145 -27.27 -5.61 11.52
N TYR A 146 -26.76 -6.40 12.48
CA TYR A 146 -27.33 -6.45 13.84
C TYR A 146 -27.27 -5.07 14.51
N TRP A 147 -26.12 -4.41 14.42
CA TRP A 147 -25.91 -3.11 15.04
C TRP A 147 -26.70 -2.00 14.33
N ALA A 148 -26.83 -2.06 13.01
CA ALA A 148 -27.71 -1.18 12.25
C ALA A 148 -29.18 -1.34 12.68
N TRP A 149 -29.69 -2.57 12.70
CA TRP A 149 -31.05 -2.86 13.18
C TRP A 149 -31.28 -2.34 14.61
N ALA A 150 -30.33 -2.60 15.52
CA ALA A 150 -30.43 -2.13 16.90
C ALA A 150 -30.48 -0.60 17.00
N VAL A 151 -29.65 0.12 16.22
CA VAL A 151 -29.69 1.59 16.16
C VAL A 151 -31.04 2.07 15.64
N TYR A 152 -31.55 1.49 14.55
CA TYR A 152 -32.83 1.88 13.95
C TYR A 152 -34.00 1.74 14.94
N VAL A 153 -34.12 0.58 15.58
CA VAL A 153 -35.21 0.28 16.52
C VAL A 153 -35.09 1.10 17.80
N LEU A 154 -33.90 1.20 18.38
CA LEU A 154 -33.70 1.94 19.64
C LEU A 154 -33.90 3.44 19.47
N ALA A 155 -33.49 4.02 18.33
CA ALA A 155 -33.73 5.43 18.03
C ALA A 155 -35.22 5.72 17.85
N GLY A 156 -35.95 4.87 17.11
CA GLY A 156 -37.41 4.97 16.96
C GLY A 156 -38.14 4.84 18.29
N ALA A 157 -37.82 3.80 19.09
CA ALA A 157 -38.41 3.59 20.40
C ALA A 157 -38.13 4.75 21.37
N LEU A 158 -36.91 5.31 21.35
CA LEU A 158 -36.58 6.47 22.16
C LEU A 158 -37.38 7.69 21.72
N LYS A 159 -37.55 7.92 20.40
CA LYS A 159 -38.35 9.04 19.87
C LYS A 159 -39.81 8.99 20.33
N GLU A 160 -40.42 7.80 20.34
CA GLU A 160 -41.77 7.60 20.89
C GLU A 160 -41.81 7.88 22.41
N ASP A 161 -40.81 7.41 23.14
CA ASP A 161 -40.74 7.49 24.61
C ASP A 161 -40.28 8.86 25.14
N LEU A 162 -39.72 9.75 24.30
CA LEU A 162 -39.34 11.13 24.69
C LEU A 162 -40.52 11.94 25.24
N THR A 163 -41.75 11.54 24.89
CA THR A 163 -43.00 12.17 25.35
C THR A 163 -43.62 11.45 26.56
N SER A 164 -43.06 10.33 27.00
CA SER A 164 -43.58 9.49 28.09
C SER A 164 -43.10 9.98 29.46
N ALA A 165 -43.79 9.53 30.52
CA ALA A 165 -43.42 9.84 31.91
C ALA A 165 -42.43 8.80 32.51
N GLU A 166 -41.67 8.08 31.69
CA GLU A 166 -40.77 6.99 32.12
C GLU A 166 -39.27 7.30 31.93
N PRO A 167 -38.68 8.20 32.75
CA PRO A 167 -37.30 8.66 32.54
C PRO A 167 -36.25 7.55 32.64
N MET A 168 -36.52 6.49 33.41
CA MET A 168 -35.59 5.35 33.52
C MET A 168 -35.56 4.51 32.24
N LYS A 169 -36.70 4.37 31.55
CA LYS A 169 -36.79 3.64 30.30
C LYS A 169 -36.09 4.41 29.19
N ALA A 170 -36.34 5.72 29.09
CA ALA A 170 -35.63 6.59 28.15
C ALA A 170 -34.11 6.58 28.37
N ALA A 171 -33.65 6.64 29.63
CA ALA A 171 -32.22 6.55 29.97
C ALA A 171 -31.61 5.19 29.57
N TRP A 172 -32.35 4.10 29.79
CA TRP A 172 -31.91 2.76 29.37
C TRP A 172 -31.84 2.63 27.84
N LEU A 173 -32.88 3.07 27.11
CA LEU A 173 -32.92 3.09 25.65
C LEU A 173 -31.75 3.89 25.08
N MET A 174 -31.50 5.08 25.60
CA MET A 174 -30.37 5.93 25.23
C MET A 174 -29.04 5.21 25.46
N SER A 175 -28.84 4.58 26.62
CA SER A 175 -27.61 3.83 26.90
C SER A 175 -27.40 2.68 25.91
N ARG A 176 -28.46 1.98 25.51
CA ARG A 176 -28.38 0.88 24.54
C ARG A 176 -28.09 1.41 23.13
N LEU A 177 -28.73 2.50 22.75
CA LEU A 177 -28.57 3.16 21.45
C LEU A 177 -27.14 3.62 21.25
N GLU A 178 -26.54 4.29 22.23
CA GLU A 178 -25.17 4.80 22.09
C GLU A 178 -24.12 3.69 21.98
N VAL A 179 -24.33 2.57 22.69
CA VAL A 179 -23.47 1.38 22.53
C VAL A 179 -23.59 0.82 21.12
N ALA A 180 -24.81 0.63 20.63
CA ALA A 180 -25.06 0.11 19.30
C ALA A 180 -24.45 1.01 18.21
N ARG A 181 -24.63 2.33 18.35
CA ARG A 181 -24.06 3.33 17.43
C ARG A 181 -22.54 3.31 17.42
N CYS A 182 -21.89 3.23 18.59
CA CYS A 182 -20.44 3.15 18.67
C CYS A 182 -19.89 1.91 17.97
N ILE A 183 -20.55 0.77 18.13
CA ILE A 183 -20.11 -0.47 17.49
C ILE A 183 -20.36 -0.40 15.98
N LEU A 184 -21.50 0.14 15.53
CA LEU A 184 -21.76 0.37 14.11
C LEU A 184 -20.72 1.30 13.46
N MET A 185 -20.35 2.39 14.12
CA MET A 185 -19.29 3.29 13.65
C MET A 185 -17.92 2.58 13.59
N TYR A 186 -17.63 1.72 14.56
CA TYR A 186 -16.42 0.91 14.54
C TYR A 186 -16.40 -0.06 13.35
N THR A 187 -17.46 -0.82 13.11
CA THR A 187 -17.52 -1.80 12.02
C THR A 187 -17.43 -1.12 10.65
N GLN A 188 -18.10 0.01 10.47
CA GLN A 188 -18.10 0.75 9.20
C GLN A 188 -16.76 1.42 8.86
N HIS A 189 -16.03 1.93 9.84
CA HIS A 189 -14.91 2.84 9.59
C HIS A 189 -13.56 2.36 10.10
N LEU A 190 -13.53 1.50 11.13
CA LEU A 190 -12.30 1.16 11.85
C LEU A 190 -11.94 -0.32 11.76
N GLU A 191 -12.91 -1.22 11.77
CA GLU A 191 -12.67 -2.66 11.78
C GLU A 191 -11.78 -3.16 10.62
N PRO A 192 -11.98 -2.74 9.35
CA PRO A 192 -11.08 -3.14 8.26
C PRO A 192 -9.63 -2.71 8.48
N LEU A 193 -9.42 -1.54 9.12
CA LEU A 193 -8.09 -1.01 9.39
C LEU A 193 -7.42 -1.71 10.55
N VAL A 194 -8.20 -2.05 11.60
CA VAL A 194 -7.73 -2.87 12.71
C VAL A 194 -7.28 -4.23 12.19
N TRP A 195 -8.07 -4.87 11.33
CA TRP A 195 -7.69 -6.12 10.68
C TRP A 195 -6.47 -5.96 9.76
N GLN A 196 -6.40 -4.90 8.97
CA GLN A 196 -5.25 -4.64 8.10
C GLN A 196 -3.95 -4.43 8.89
N GLY A 197 -4.02 -3.72 10.02
CA GLY A 197 -2.88 -3.53 10.92
C GLY A 197 -2.50 -4.81 11.66
N TYR A 198 -3.50 -5.50 12.21
CA TYR A 198 -3.31 -6.74 12.98
C TYR A 198 -2.79 -7.88 12.10
N SER A 199 -3.32 -8.02 10.89
CA SER A 199 -3.04 -9.12 9.97
C SER A 199 -2.15 -8.73 8.82
N SER A 200 -1.31 -7.71 8.97
CA SER A 200 -0.25 -7.35 8.03
C SER A 200 0.36 -8.63 7.43
N PRO A 201 -0.06 -9.04 6.22
CA PRO A 201 0.38 -10.33 5.67
C PRO A 201 1.90 -10.29 5.43
N GLY A 202 2.43 -9.08 5.26
CA GLY A 202 3.86 -8.81 5.20
C GLY A 202 4.60 -9.13 6.51
N LEU A 203 4.07 -8.81 7.69
CA LEU A 203 4.82 -8.98 8.95
C LEU A 203 5.04 -10.46 9.28
N GLU A 204 3.97 -11.27 9.24
CA GLU A 204 4.08 -12.71 9.52
C GLU A 204 4.88 -13.43 8.43
N ALA A 205 4.74 -13.03 7.17
CA ALA A 205 5.55 -13.59 6.10
C ALA A 205 7.03 -13.19 6.20
N MET A 206 7.34 -11.94 6.60
CA MET A 206 8.72 -11.51 6.89
C MET A 206 9.31 -12.31 8.06
N LYS A 207 8.55 -12.51 9.15
CA LYS A 207 8.98 -13.36 10.27
C LYS A 207 9.23 -14.80 9.83
N ALA A 208 8.37 -15.37 9.00
CA ALA A 208 8.54 -16.73 8.47
C ALA A 208 9.81 -16.86 7.61
N VAL A 209 10.06 -15.87 6.74
CA VAL A 209 11.26 -15.82 5.89
C VAL A 209 12.54 -15.68 6.72
N VAL A 210 12.51 -14.83 7.75
CA VAL A 210 13.62 -14.68 8.70
C VAL A 210 13.85 -15.98 9.50
N LYS A 211 12.79 -16.69 9.88
CA LYS A 211 12.90 -17.99 10.55
C LYS A 211 13.56 -19.04 9.65
N ILE A 212 13.19 -19.09 8.36
CA ILE A 212 13.88 -19.97 7.39
C ILE A 212 15.37 -19.66 7.36
N TRP A 213 15.74 -18.37 7.30
CA TRP A 213 17.13 -17.96 7.38
C TRP A 213 17.82 -18.49 8.64
N ASP A 214 17.25 -18.26 9.82
CA ASP A 214 17.82 -18.71 11.10
C ASP A 214 18.06 -20.22 11.17
N GLU A 215 17.15 -21.02 10.62
CA GLU A 215 17.24 -22.47 10.63
C GLU A 215 18.16 -23.03 9.55
N GLN A 216 18.36 -22.31 8.45
CA GLN A 216 18.98 -22.84 7.23
C GLN A 216 20.29 -22.16 6.83
N GLN A 217 20.89 -21.27 7.63
CA GLN A 217 22.11 -20.50 7.25
C GLN A 217 23.26 -21.33 6.66
N ASN A 218 23.38 -22.61 7.03
CA ASN A 218 24.42 -23.52 6.55
C ASN A 218 23.98 -24.39 5.36
N ASN A 219 22.79 -24.16 4.79
CA ASN A 219 22.25 -24.93 3.69
C ASN A 219 23.01 -24.61 2.39
N SER A 220 23.61 -25.65 1.80
CA SER A 220 24.44 -25.58 0.60
C SER A 220 23.68 -25.78 -0.71
N SER A 221 22.36 -25.94 -0.68
CA SER A 221 21.55 -26.09 -1.90
C SER A 221 21.21 -24.72 -2.48
N GLU A 222 21.78 -24.41 -3.63
CA GLU A 222 21.45 -23.18 -4.38
C GLU A 222 19.98 -23.19 -4.80
N GLU A 223 19.45 -24.34 -5.23
CA GLU A 223 18.04 -24.48 -5.60
C GLU A 223 17.08 -24.19 -4.43
N PHE A 224 17.44 -24.59 -3.21
CA PHE A 224 16.65 -24.27 -2.01
C PHE A 224 16.55 -22.75 -1.81
N TRP A 225 17.67 -22.04 -1.93
CA TRP A 225 17.71 -20.59 -1.73
C TRP A 225 17.05 -19.84 -2.89
N GLN A 226 17.24 -20.29 -4.12
CA GLN A 226 16.51 -19.78 -5.28
C GLN A 226 15.01 -19.92 -5.08
N SER A 227 14.52 -21.11 -4.73
CA SER A 227 13.09 -21.35 -4.47
C SER A 227 12.56 -20.51 -3.32
N THR A 228 13.29 -20.46 -2.21
CA THR A 228 12.91 -19.69 -1.02
C THR A 228 12.78 -18.19 -1.33
N LEU A 229 13.78 -17.61 -2.00
CA LEU A 229 13.76 -16.19 -2.35
C LEU A 229 12.72 -15.89 -3.44
N THR A 230 12.47 -16.83 -4.37
CA THR A 230 11.46 -16.67 -5.42
C THR A 230 10.05 -16.64 -4.84
N ASN A 231 9.72 -17.61 -3.98
CA ASN A 231 8.41 -17.71 -3.36
C ASN A 231 8.10 -16.52 -2.43
N ASN A 232 9.13 -15.81 -1.98
CA ASN A 232 9.03 -14.67 -1.09
C ASN A 232 9.44 -13.35 -1.76
N PHE A 233 9.48 -13.30 -3.10
CA PHE A 233 10.03 -12.15 -3.83
C PHE A 233 9.29 -10.84 -3.54
N ALA A 234 7.96 -10.88 -3.36
CA ALA A 234 7.16 -9.71 -3.02
C ALA A 234 7.59 -9.05 -1.69
N LEU A 235 8.24 -9.80 -0.80
CA LEU A 235 8.81 -9.28 0.44
C LEU A 235 10.23 -8.74 0.20
N LEU A 236 11.01 -9.41 -0.66
CA LEU A 236 12.35 -8.96 -1.05
C LEU A 236 12.31 -7.63 -1.79
N SER A 237 11.33 -7.40 -2.66
CA SER A 237 11.18 -6.15 -3.39
C SER A 237 10.94 -4.92 -2.49
N GLN A 238 10.51 -5.12 -1.23
CA GLN A 238 10.38 -4.04 -0.26
C GLN A 238 11.72 -3.60 0.33
N ILE A 239 12.74 -4.44 0.21
CA ILE A 239 14.07 -4.25 0.81
C ILE A 239 15.12 -3.85 -0.22
N LEU A 240 14.93 -4.28 -1.46
CA LEU A 240 15.79 -3.90 -2.57
C LEU A 240 15.57 -2.42 -2.91
N HIS A 241 16.63 -1.74 -3.37
CA HIS A 241 16.67 -0.29 -3.56
C HIS A 241 15.79 0.25 -4.71
N ALA A 242 14.86 -0.55 -5.24
CA ALA A 242 14.00 -0.19 -6.35
C ALA A 242 12.61 -0.85 -6.21
N PRO A 243 11.54 -0.23 -6.75
CA PRO A 243 10.21 -0.84 -6.78
C PRO A 243 10.19 -1.96 -7.83
N LEU A 244 10.47 -3.19 -7.39
CA LEU A 244 10.65 -4.34 -8.28
C LEU A 244 9.42 -5.26 -8.26
N ILE A 245 9.00 -5.70 -9.46
CA ILE A 245 8.04 -6.78 -9.64
C ILE A 245 8.75 -7.98 -10.27
N LEU A 246 8.40 -9.18 -9.81
CA LEU A 246 8.88 -10.41 -10.44
C LEU A 246 8.20 -10.53 -11.81
N HIS A 247 9.01 -10.55 -12.87
CA HIS A 247 8.47 -10.74 -14.21
C HIS A 247 8.55 -12.20 -14.63
N GLN A 248 9.69 -12.87 -14.39
CA GLN A 248 9.88 -14.29 -14.67
C GLN A 248 10.81 -14.94 -13.64
N ASP A 249 10.44 -16.14 -13.17
CA ASP A 249 11.31 -17.08 -12.47
C ASP A 249 12.15 -17.85 -13.50
N LYS A 250 13.48 -17.96 -13.29
CA LYS A 250 14.40 -18.57 -14.27
C LYS A 250 14.23 -17.98 -15.67
N ALA A 251 14.32 -16.66 -15.77
CA ALA A 251 14.03 -15.93 -16.99
C ALA A 251 15.01 -16.29 -18.11
N TYR A 252 14.47 -16.64 -19.28
CA TYR A 252 15.26 -16.90 -20.47
C TYR A 252 15.80 -15.56 -21.02
N LEU A 253 17.12 -15.39 -20.97
CA LEU A 253 17.80 -14.15 -21.38
C LEU A 253 18.34 -14.17 -22.82
N GLY A 254 18.05 -15.23 -23.59
CA GLY A 254 18.51 -15.41 -24.97
C GLY A 254 19.79 -16.25 -25.12
N GLY A 255 20.24 -16.45 -26.36
CA GLY A 255 21.49 -17.17 -26.69
C GLY A 255 21.34 -18.56 -27.34
N LYS A 256 20.17 -18.93 -27.86
CA LYS A 256 20.01 -20.16 -28.65
C LYS A 256 20.99 -20.20 -29.83
N ASN A 257 21.83 -21.24 -29.89
CA ASN A 257 22.46 -21.64 -31.14
C ASN A 257 21.37 -22.17 -32.11
N LEU A 258 21.68 -22.23 -33.41
CA LEU A 258 20.80 -22.75 -34.49
C LEU A 258 20.20 -24.15 -34.20
N SER A 259 20.72 -24.86 -33.20
CA SER A 259 20.25 -26.17 -32.72
C SER A 259 19.29 -26.14 -31.51
N ASN A 260 18.79 -24.97 -31.07
CA ASN A 260 17.83 -24.82 -29.94
C ASN A 260 18.29 -25.36 -28.56
N HIS A 261 19.52 -25.84 -28.42
CA HIS A 261 20.11 -26.26 -27.15
C HIS A 261 21.06 -25.17 -26.64
N HIS A 262 21.00 -24.86 -25.33
CA HIS A 262 21.76 -23.82 -24.57
C HIS A 262 21.12 -22.42 -24.45
N GLY A 263 19.90 -22.34 -23.88
CA GLY A 263 19.38 -21.07 -23.37
C GLY A 263 20.11 -20.61 -22.11
N LYS A 264 20.39 -19.31 -21.98
CA LYS A 264 20.90 -18.73 -20.73
C LYS A 264 19.73 -18.31 -19.85
N TYR A 265 19.76 -18.72 -18.59
CA TYR A 265 18.73 -18.42 -17.60
C TYR A 265 19.37 -17.68 -16.45
N ALA A 266 18.84 -16.52 -16.06
CA ALA A 266 19.17 -15.89 -14.78
C ALA A 266 18.17 -16.34 -13.72
N ASP A 267 18.58 -16.31 -12.45
CA ASP A 267 17.71 -16.72 -11.34
C ASP A 267 16.48 -15.80 -11.22
N PHE A 268 16.69 -14.48 -11.33
CA PHE A 268 15.60 -13.52 -11.50
C PHE A 268 15.81 -12.59 -12.69
N LEU A 269 14.71 -12.34 -13.41
CA LEU A 269 14.51 -11.12 -14.18
C LEU A 269 13.35 -10.33 -13.56
N LEU A 270 13.69 -9.18 -13.06
CA LEU A 270 12.79 -8.27 -12.36
C LEU A 270 12.50 -7.08 -13.25
N LYS A 271 11.35 -6.43 -13.05
CA LYS A 271 11.01 -5.17 -13.70
C LYS A 271 10.87 -4.09 -12.65
N ASN A 272 11.53 -2.95 -12.85
CA ASN A 272 11.21 -1.74 -12.12
C ASN A 272 9.79 -1.32 -12.53
N SER A 273 8.86 -1.30 -11.58
CA SER A 273 7.43 -1.06 -11.87
C SER A 273 7.11 0.37 -12.27
N VAL A 274 8.04 1.31 -12.05
CA VAL A 274 7.86 2.74 -12.37
C VAL A 274 8.45 3.08 -13.73
N VAL A 275 9.68 2.63 -14.00
CA VAL A 275 10.45 3.00 -15.21
C VAL A 275 10.46 1.86 -16.24
N GLY A 276 10.03 0.65 -15.88
CA GLY A 276 10.00 -0.50 -16.78
C GLY A 276 11.37 -1.13 -17.07
N THR A 277 12.43 -0.69 -16.37
CA THR A 277 13.80 -1.21 -16.52
C THR A 277 13.94 -2.61 -15.93
N ALA A 278 14.57 -3.52 -16.67
CA ALA A 278 14.92 -4.84 -16.16
C ALA A 278 16.00 -4.77 -15.06
N VAL A 279 15.91 -5.64 -14.05
CA VAL A 279 16.97 -5.89 -13.06
C VAL A 279 17.26 -7.38 -13.04
N ILE A 280 18.54 -7.73 -13.10
CA ILE A 280 18.99 -9.13 -13.13
C ILE A 280 19.51 -9.50 -11.74
N VAL A 281 19.18 -10.69 -11.26
CA VAL A 281 19.71 -11.20 -10.00
C VAL A 281 20.32 -12.58 -10.21
N GLU A 282 21.47 -12.81 -9.58
CA GLU A 282 22.16 -14.09 -9.48
C GLU A 282 22.27 -14.46 -8.01
N ILE A 283 21.87 -15.69 -7.67
CA ILE A 283 21.91 -16.21 -6.30
C ILE A 283 22.97 -17.29 -6.20
N LYS A 284 23.76 -17.24 -5.13
CA LYS A 284 24.60 -18.33 -4.65
C LYS A 284 24.10 -18.76 -3.27
N THR A 285 24.83 -19.64 -2.61
CA THR A 285 24.47 -20.09 -1.27
C THR A 285 25.01 -19.13 -0.20
N PRO A 286 24.44 -19.13 1.02
CA PRO A 286 25.01 -18.38 2.14
C PRO A 286 26.37 -18.92 2.62
N ILE A 287 26.70 -20.17 2.27
CA ILE A 287 28.02 -20.75 2.55
C ILE A 287 29.03 -20.52 1.42
N ALA A 288 28.60 -19.88 0.32
CA ALA A 288 29.47 -19.55 -0.80
C ALA A 288 30.59 -18.62 -0.32
N LYS A 289 31.82 -18.93 -0.74
CA LYS A 289 32.98 -18.12 -0.32
C LYS A 289 32.86 -16.72 -0.90
N LEU A 290 33.05 -15.69 -0.07
CA LEU A 290 33.14 -14.30 -0.51
C LEU A 290 34.56 -13.98 -0.96
N LEU A 291 35.55 -14.45 -0.20
CA LEU A 291 36.96 -14.18 -0.42
C LEU A 291 37.73 -15.45 -0.76
N GLY A 292 38.74 -15.29 -1.61
CA GLY A 292 39.71 -16.33 -1.93
C GLY A 292 40.80 -16.45 -0.86
N LYS A 293 41.86 -17.18 -1.22
CA LYS A 293 43.06 -17.23 -0.37
C LYS A 293 43.65 -15.83 -0.22
N GLN A 294 44.28 -15.60 0.92
CA GLN A 294 45.10 -14.42 1.14
C GLN A 294 46.10 -14.26 0.00
N TYR A 295 46.04 -13.10 -0.63
CA TYR A 295 47.08 -12.58 -1.49
C TYR A 295 48.12 -11.83 -0.63
N ARG A 296 49.18 -11.28 -1.22
CA ARG A 296 50.26 -10.61 -0.49
C ARG A 296 49.72 -9.52 0.45
N ASP A 297 50.38 -9.35 1.61
CA ASP A 297 50.18 -8.23 2.53
C ASP A 297 48.73 -7.99 2.99
N ASN A 298 48.09 -9.04 3.54
CA ASN A 298 46.71 -9.01 4.03
C ASN A 298 45.65 -8.56 3.00
N VAL A 299 45.96 -8.64 1.71
CA VAL A 299 44.99 -8.41 0.63
C VAL A 299 44.28 -9.72 0.30
N PHE A 300 42.97 -9.69 0.14
CA PHE A 300 42.19 -10.87 -0.26
C PHE A 300 41.50 -10.60 -1.59
N GLY A 301 41.66 -11.50 -2.56
CA GLY A 301 40.86 -11.45 -3.80
C GLY A 301 39.44 -11.97 -3.56
N PRO A 302 38.49 -11.70 -4.47
CA PRO A 302 37.20 -12.39 -4.47
C PRO A 302 37.43 -13.90 -4.61
N SER A 303 36.52 -14.69 -4.06
CA SER A 303 36.54 -16.14 -4.30
C SER A 303 36.27 -16.47 -5.77
N MET A 304 36.58 -17.69 -6.19
CA MET A 304 36.22 -18.15 -7.54
C MET A 304 34.71 -18.18 -7.76
N GLU A 305 33.93 -18.49 -6.72
CA GLU A 305 32.47 -18.53 -6.78
C GLU A 305 31.89 -17.13 -6.96
N LEU A 306 32.35 -16.15 -6.16
CA LEU A 306 31.89 -14.77 -6.24
C LEU A 306 32.31 -14.12 -7.56
N ALA A 307 33.57 -14.29 -7.98
CA ALA A 307 34.05 -13.79 -9.26
C ALA A 307 33.31 -14.43 -10.44
N GLY A 308 33.00 -15.73 -10.34
CA GLY A 308 32.17 -16.45 -11.31
C GLY A 308 30.76 -15.88 -11.42
N ALA A 309 30.09 -15.65 -10.29
CA ALA A 309 28.75 -15.06 -10.25
C ALA A 309 28.72 -13.64 -10.87
N VAL A 310 29.72 -12.80 -10.56
CA VAL A 310 29.87 -11.48 -11.17
C VAL A 310 30.11 -11.57 -12.69
N ALA A 311 30.97 -12.47 -13.14
CA ALA A 311 31.19 -12.66 -14.58
C ALA A 311 29.92 -13.14 -15.30
N GLN A 312 29.16 -14.03 -14.67
CA GLN A 312 27.90 -14.58 -15.19
C GLN A 312 26.83 -13.50 -15.32
N ILE A 313 26.58 -12.71 -14.26
CA ILE A 313 25.55 -11.67 -14.28
C ILE A 313 25.89 -10.53 -15.27
N LEU A 314 27.18 -10.20 -15.43
CA LEU A 314 27.63 -9.25 -16.45
C LEU A 314 27.40 -9.76 -17.88
N HIS A 315 27.59 -11.07 -18.11
CA HIS A 315 27.28 -11.70 -19.40
C HIS A 315 25.78 -11.69 -19.70
N TYR A 316 24.95 -11.88 -18.67
CA TYR A 316 23.50 -11.75 -18.75
C TYR A 316 23.09 -10.32 -19.09
N ARG A 317 23.64 -9.32 -18.39
CA ARG A 317 23.44 -7.90 -18.68
C ARG A 317 23.77 -7.57 -20.14
N SER A 318 24.94 -8.01 -20.62
CA SER A 318 25.37 -7.79 -22.01
C SER A 318 24.47 -8.49 -23.03
N THR A 319 23.99 -9.70 -22.71
CA THR A 319 23.10 -10.47 -23.60
C THR A 319 21.72 -9.82 -23.70
N LEU A 320 21.17 -9.39 -22.57
CA LEU A 320 19.86 -8.72 -22.50
C LEU A 320 19.90 -7.36 -23.21
N SER A 321 20.94 -6.56 -22.94
CA SER A 321 21.12 -5.24 -23.58
C SER A 321 21.26 -5.35 -25.10
N ARG A 322 21.97 -6.36 -25.62
CA ARG A 322 22.08 -6.59 -27.06
C ARG A 322 20.76 -7.03 -27.69
N HIS A 323 20.01 -7.95 -27.06
CA HIS A 323 18.69 -8.32 -27.56
C HIS A 323 17.76 -7.11 -27.60
N TYR A 324 17.77 -6.26 -26.56
CA TYR A 324 16.99 -5.02 -26.54
C TYR A 324 17.34 -4.08 -27.71
N ILE A 325 18.64 -3.85 -27.96
CA ILE A 325 19.09 -2.99 -29.06
C ILE A 325 18.65 -3.54 -30.43
N ILE A 326 18.68 -4.86 -30.62
CA ILE A 326 18.34 -5.51 -31.89
C ILE A 326 16.83 -5.56 -32.15
N HIS A 327 16.02 -5.74 -31.10
CA HIS A 327 14.56 -5.90 -31.19
C HIS A 327 13.79 -4.63 -30.79
N LYS A 328 14.38 -3.46 -31.03
CA LYS A 328 13.78 -2.16 -30.72
C LYS A 328 12.59 -1.86 -31.64
N SER A 329 11.44 -2.46 -31.35
CA SER A 329 10.12 -2.08 -31.90
C SER A 329 9.34 -1.27 -30.86
N ASP A 330 8.33 -0.51 -31.31
CA ASP A 330 7.45 0.29 -30.43
C ASP A 330 6.68 -0.55 -29.40
N ASP A 331 6.69 -1.90 -29.54
CA ASP A 331 6.11 -2.89 -28.63
C ASP A 331 7.13 -3.53 -27.64
N ALA A 332 8.34 -3.00 -27.51
CA ALA A 332 9.33 -3.59 -26.60
C ALA A 332 8.86 -3.49 -25.12
N GLU A 333 8.61 -4.64 -24.48
CA GLU A 333 8.11 -4.74 -23.08
C GLU A 333 9.04 -4.13 -22.00
N TRP A 334 10.22 -3.63 -22.37
CA TRP A 334 11.29 -3.22 -21.47
C TRP A 334 11.95 -1.94 -21.94
N GLU A 335 12.31 -1.06 -21.01
CA GLU A 335 13.20 0.07 -21.26
C GLU A 335 14.54 -0.20 -20.57
N SER A 336 15.48 -0.92 -21.21
CA SER A 336 16.81 -1.04 -20.61
C SER A 336 17.94 -1.33 -21.60
N ALA A 337 18.75 -0.30 -21.84
CA ALA A 337 20.04 -0.43 -22.51
C ALA A 337 21.16 -0.91 -21.56
N ASP A 338 20.97 -0.78 -20.23
CA ASP A 338 21.94 -1.19 -19.20
C ASP A 338 21.23 -1.56 -17.88
N PRO A 339 20.76 -2.81 -17.72
CA PRO A 339 19.99 -3.22 -16.56
C PRO A 339 20.87 -3.39 -15.30
N PRO A 340 20.44 -2.88 -14.13
CA PRO A 340 21.11 -3.14 -12.86
C PRO A 340 21.23 -4.65 -12.55
N CYS A 341 22.31 -5.03 -11.87
CA CYS A 341 22.60 -6.41 -11.50
C CYS A 341 22.78 -6.55 -9.99
N ILE A 342 22.24 -7.62 -9.41
CA ILE A 342 22.37 -7.93 -7.98
C ILE A 342 22.92 -9.35 -7.83
N VAL A 343 23.99 -9.52 -7.07
CA VAL A 343 24.52 -10.83 -6.68
C VAL A 343 24.22 -11.04 -5.20
N ILE A 344 23.51 -12.11 -4.87
CA ILE A 344 23.23 -12.51 -3.49
C ILE A 344 24.11 -13.72 -3.16
N ALA A 345 25.11 -13.55 -2.28
CA ALA A 345 26.08 -14.60 -2.01
C ALA A 345 26.69 -14.50 -0.61
N GLY A 346 26.99 -15.65 -0.01
CA GLY A 346 27.80 -15.74 1.21
C GLY A 346 27.18 -15.13 2.45
N ASN A 347 27.96 -15.15 3.53
CA ASN A 347 27.60 -14.62 4.84
C ASN A 347 28.77 -13.79 5.40
N ALA A 348 28.61 -12.47 5.41
CA ALA A 348 29.65 -11.54 5.83
C ALA A 348 30.00 -11.71 7.32
N ALA A 349 29.01 -11.94 8.18
CA ALA A 349 29.22 -12.18 9.61
C ALA A 349 30.13 -13.38 9.89
N ILE A 350 30.15 -14.40 9.01
CA ILE A 350 31.01 -15.58 9.14
C ILE A 350 32.38 -15.34 8.48
N GLU A 351 32.40 -14.80 7.26
CA GLU A 351 33.64 -14.77 6.46
C GLU A 351 34.53 -13.55 6.73
N LEU A 352 33.93 -12.41 7.06
CA LEU A 352 34.62 -11.13 7.24
C LEU A 352 35.01 -10.90 8.71
N ASP A 353 35.74 -11.87 9.25
CA ASP A 353 36.19 -11.96 10.64
C ASP A 353 37.32 -10.98 11.03
N SER A 354 37.92 -10.28 10.06
CA SER A 354 39.07 -9.40 10.24
C SER A 354 38.94 -8.12 9.42
N SER A 355 39.60 -7.03 9.87
CA SER A 355 39.61 -5.75 9.14
C SER A 355 40.07 -5.93 7.70
N ALA A 356 41.18 -6.64 7.50
CA ALA A 356 41.75 -6.89 6.18
C ALA A 356 40.78 -7.57 5.20
N LYS A 357 39.99 -8.55 5.67
CA LYS A 357 38.96 -9.20 4.87
C LYS A 357 37.79 -8.26 4.57
N ARG A 358 37.31 -7.52 5.57
CA ARG A 358 36.25 -6.51 5.38
C ARG A 358 36.66 -5.46 4.35
N ASP A 359 37.85 -4.91 4.50
CA ASP A 359 38.41 -3.89 3.60
C ASP A 359 38.55 -4.44 2.18
N SER A 360 39.08 -5.66 2.02
CA SER A 360 39.21 -6.31 0.72
C SER A 360 37.86 -6.57 0.04
N PHE A 361 36.87 -7.06 0.80
CA PHE A 361 35.52 -7.30 0.29
C PHE A 361 34.81 -6.00 -0.11
N GLU A 362 34.87 -4.97 0.74
CA GLU A 362 34.28 -3.65 0.45
C GLU A 362 34.90 -3.00 -0.77
N LEU A 363 36.22 -3.04 -0.90
CA LEU A 363 36.93 -2.51 -2.07
C LEU A 363 36.51 -3.22 -3.34
N TYR A 364 36.42 -4.55 -3.32
CA TYR A 364 35.95 -5.32 -4.47
C TYR A 364 34.50 -4.95 -4.82
N ARG A 365 33.58 -5.04 -3.86
CA ARG A 365 32.15 -4.75 -4.05
C ARG A 365 31.91 -3.35 -4.63
N ARG A 366 32.59 -2.33 -4.12
CA ARG A 366 32.42 -0.94 -4.57
C ARG A 366 33.03 -0.64 -5.93
N SER A 367 33.97 -1.46 -6.39
CA SER A 367 34.63 -1.29 -7.68
C SER A 367 33.79 -1.76 -8.88
N LEU A 368 32.69 -2.48 -8.64
CA LEU A 368 31.88 -3.07 -9.70
C LEU A 368 30.80 -2.10 -10.20
N SER A 369 30.95 -1.65 -11.45
CA SER A 369 29.97 -0.75 -12.08
C SER A 369 28.68 -1.48 -12.44
N GLY A 370 27.57 -1.06 -11.83
CA GLY A 370 26.23 -1.58 -12.11
C GLY A 370 25.99 -3.01 -11.60
N VAL A 371 26.81 -3.49 -10.66
CA VAL A 371 26.61 -4.76 -9.96
C VAL A 371 26.65 -4.49 -8.45
N GLU A 372 25.55 -4.78 -7.75
CA GLU A 372 25.47 -4.75 -6.30
C GLU A 372 25.72 -6.16 -5.75
N ILE A 373 26.58 -6.30 -4.73
CA ILE A 373 26.76 -7.56 -4.01
C ILE A 373 26.11 -7.42 -2.63
N VAL A 374 25.16 -8.30 -2.32
CA VAL A 374 24.44 -8.34 -1.05
C VAL A 374 24.69 -9.70 -0.40
N THR A 375 25.11 -9.71 0.86
CA THR A 375 25.25 -10.99 1.60
C THR A 375 23.92 -11.43 2.19
N PHE A 376 23.78 -12.73 2.49
CA PHE A 376 22.54 -13.25 3.07
C PHE A 376 22.24 -12.59 4.42
N ASP A 377 23.24 -12.42 5.29
CA ASP A 377 23.07 -11.76 6.58
C ASP A 377 22.69 -10.27 6.44
N GLU A 378 23.20 -9.55 5.43
CA GLU A 378 22.75 -8.19 5.11
C GLU A 378 21.26 -8.19 4.67
N LEU A 379 20.88 -9.10 3.76
CA LEU A 379 19.52 -9.22 3.24
C LEU A 379 18.50 -9.50 4.36
N PHE A 380 18.76 -10.51 5.18
CA PHE A 380 17.88 -10.87 6.30
C PHE A 380 17.99 -9.89 7.47
N GLY A 381 19.12 -9.19 7.64
CA GLY A 381 19.26 -8.08 8.57
C GLY A 381 18.30 -6.93 8.26
N LYS A 382 18.12 -6.59 6.98
CA LYS A 382 17.13 -5.58 6.55
C LYS A 382 15.69 -6.04 6.86
N PHE A 383 15.36 -7.33 6.70
CA PHE A 383 14.06 -7.85 7.12
C PHE A 383 13.83 -7.68 8.62
N ARG A 384 14.83 -7.98 9.45
CA ARG A 384 14.71 -7.79 10.90
C ARG A 384 14.49 -6.34 11.29
N GLN A 385 15.21 -5.41 10.66
CA GLN A 385 15.02 -3.97 10.90
C GLN A 385 13.60 -3.51 10.54
N LEU A 386 13.04 -4.01 9.42
CA LEU A 386 11.65 -3.73 9.05
C LEU A 386 10.65 -4.34 10.05
N ILE A 387 10.86 -5.59 10.47
CA ILE A 387 10.03 -6.24 11.48
C ILE A 387 10.05 -5.43 12.78
N GLU A 388 11.22 -4.98 13.24
CA GLU A 388 11.37 -4.17 14.45
C GLU A 388 10.68 -2.82 14.30
N ALA A 389 10.88 -2.12 13.17
CA ALA A 389 10.22 -0.85 12.89
C ALA A 389 8.68 -0.99 12.90
N VAL A 390 8.13 -2.03 12.26
CA VAL A 390 6.68 -2.29 12.23
C VAL A 390 6.18 -2.71 13.62
N SER A 391 6.92 -3.56 14.32
CA SER A 391 6.52 -4.04 15.65
C SER A 391 6.54 -2.92 16.70
N ASN A 392 7.45 -1.95 16.58
CA ASN A 392 7.52 -0.77 17.45
C ASN A 392 6.44 0.30 17.12
N ILE A 393 5.74 0.16 15.98
CA ILE A 393 4.62 1.03 15.59
C ILE A 393 3.28 0.47 16.10
N SER A 394 3.21 -0.84 16.41
CA SER A 394 2.07 -1.44 17.09
C SER A 394 2.19 -1.22 18.60
N PRO A 395 1.32 -0.41 19.24
CA PRO A 395 1.32 -0.23 20.69
C PRO A 395 0.90 -1.49 21.44
#